data_AF-A0A524ML39-F1
#
_entry.id   AF-A0A524ML39-F1
#
_cell.length_a   1.000
_cell.length_b   1.000
_cell.length_c   1.000
_cell.angle_alpha   90.00
_cell.angle_beta   90.00
_cell.angle_gamma   90.00
#
_symmetry.space_group_name_H-M   'P 1'
#
loop_
_entity.id
_entity.type
_entity.pdbx_description
1 polymer ?
#
loop_
_entity_poly.entity_id
_entity_poly.type
_entity_poly.pdbx_seq_one_letter_code
_entity_poly.pdbx_strand_id
1 'polypeptide(L)'
;NPTQGSLKVSFFWPFYGGYHIIALDEQDYSWAIVVGPSRDYLWVLARKRALPLMLRDQLVKKVRQLGIDTDRLIWVTQERTDASSEE
;
A
#
# COMPACT_ATOMS: atom_id res chain seq x y z
N ASN A 1 3.89 1.93 -21.31
CA ASN A 1 4.25 3.33 -21.04
C ASN A 1 5.23 3.33 -19.87
N PRO A 2 6.51 3.71 -20.03
CA PRO A 2 7.53 3.57 -18.99
C PRO A 2 7.27 4.43 -17.73
N THR A 3 6.37 5.41 -17.80
CA THR A 3 6.01 6.28 -16.66
C THR A 3 4.76 5.82 -15.90
N GLN A 4 4.14 4.71 -16.32
CA GLN A 4 2.95 4.19 -15.67
C GLN A 4 3.32 3.16 -14.59
N GLY A 5 2.92 3.42 -13.34
CA GLY A 5 3.11 2.53 -12.20
C GLY A 5 2.21 1.29 -12.21
N SER A 6 2.28 0.47 -13.27
CA SER A 6 1.47 -0.74 -13.43
C SER A 6 2.39 -1.90 -13.79
N LEU A 7 2.62 -2.80 -12.83
CA LEU A 7 3.62 -3.86 -12.90
C LEU A 7 3.00 -5.24 -12.71
N LYS A 8 3.75 -6.28 -13.09
CA LYS A 8 3.48 -7.68 -12.77
C LYS A 8 4.55 -8.15 -11.79
N VAL A 9 4.16 -8.56 -10.58
CA VAL A 9 5.08 -8.95 -9.50
C VAL A 9 4.79 -10.38 -9.02
N SER A 10 5.79 -11.06 -8.46
CA SER A 10 5.65 -12.39 -7.85
C SER A 10 5.86 -12.26 -6.35
N PHE A 11 4.86 -12.65 -5.55
CA PHE A 11 4.95 -12.67 -4.09
C PHE A 11 5.38 -14.04 -3.57
N PHE A 12 4.88 -15.12 -4.19
CA PHE A 12 5.21 -16.50 -3.87
C PHE A 12 5.22 -17.30 -5.17
N TRP A 13 6.37 -17.90 -5.48
CA TRP A 13 6.51 -18.70 -6.71
C TRP A 13 5.59 -19.93 -6.64
N PRO A 14 4.85 -20.29 -7.71
CA PRO A 14 4.90 -19.79 -9.09
C PRO A 14 3.78 -18.80 -9.50
N PHE A 15 3.27 -17.93 -8.60
CA PHE A 15 2.15 -17.03 -8.93
C PHE A 15 2.55 -15.56 -9.08
N TYR A 16 2.01 -14.92 -10.12
CA TYR A 16 2.20 -13.49 -10.41
C TYR A 16 0.89 -12.72 -10.23
N GLY A 17 0.95 -11.57 -9.57
CA GLY A 17 -0.16 -10.63 -9.40
C GLY A 17 0.12 -9.27 -10.05
N GLY A 18 -0.95 -8.56 -10.40
CA GLY A 18 -0.87 -7.15 -10.77
C GLY A 18 -0.44 -6.29 -9.58
N TYR A 19 0.31 -5.23 -9.84
CA TYR A 19 0.72 -4.22 -8.87
C TYR A 19 0.52 -2.85 -9.50
N HIS A 20 -0.54 -2.16 -9.10
CA HIS A 20 -0.99 -0.92 -9.71
C HIS A 20 -0.96 0.21 -8.69
N ILE A 21 -0.09 1.20 -8.91
CA ILE A 21 -0.04 2.42 -8.10
C ILE A 21 -1.21 3.31 -8.55
N ILE A 22 -2.18 3.50 -7.67
CA ILE A 22 -3.40 4.29 -7.94
C ILE A 22 -3.35 5.70 -7.36
N ALA A 23 -2.45 5.92 -6.39
CA ALA A 23 -2.14 7.22 -5.83
C ALA A 23 -0.76 7.16 -5.17
N LEU A 24 -0.03 8.26 -5.22
CA LEU A 24 1.21 8.43 -4.46
C LEU A 24 1.39 9.90 -4.09
N ASP A 25 2.31 10.14 -3.18
CA ASP A 25 2.85 11.46 -2.92
C ASP A 25 3.72 11.93 -4.10
N GLU A 26 3.23 12.90 -4.86
CA GLU A 26 3.95 13.42 -6.04
C GLU A 26 5.14 14.32 -5.68
N GLN A 27 5.21 14.82 -4.45
CA GLN A 27 6.30 15.69 -4.00
C GLN A 27 7.49 14.87 -3.52
N ASP A 28 7.27 14.01 -2.51
CA ASP A 28 8.37 13.34 -1.80
C ASP A 28 8.33 11.81 -1.91
N TYR A 29 7.35 11.23 -2.61
CA TYR A 29 7.15 9.77 -2.67
C TYR A 29 7.08 9.12 -1.26
N SER A 30 6.57 9.88 -0.28
CA SER A 30 6.55 9.47 1.12
C SER A 30 5.49 8.40 1.42
N TRP A 31 4.47 8.29 0.58
CA TRP A 31 3.41 7.27 0.67
C TRP A 31 2.90 6.86 -0.72
N ALA A 32 2.28 5.68 -0.79
CA ALA A 32 1.62 5.17 -1.99
C ALA A 32 0.42 4.30 -1.64
N ILE A 33 -0.59 4.28 -2.51
CA ILE A 33 -1.68 3.31 -2.50
C ILE A 33 -1.50 2.39 -3.71
N VAL A 34 -1.50 1.09 -3.43
CA VAL A 34 -1.33 0.04 -4.43
C VAL A 34 -2.53 -0.88 -4.43
N VAL A 35 -3.03 -1.21 -5.62
CA VAL A 35 -4.08 -2.21 -5.84
C VAL A 35 -3.47 -3.41 -6.56
N GLY A 36 -3.89 -4.60 -6.15
CA GLY A 36 -3.53 -5.85 -6.81
C GLY A 36 -4.29 -6.07 -8.13
N PRO A 37 -4.34 -7.31 -8.64
CA PRO A 37 -5.06 -7.62 -9.87
C PRO A 37 -6.59 -7.48 -9.75
N SER A 38 -7.14 -7.48 -8.53
CA SER A 38 -8.54 -7.21 -8.22
C SER A 38 -8.66 -6.17 -7.10
N ARG A 39 -9.89 -5.71 -6.84
CA ARG A 39 -10.21 -4.78 -5.75
C ARG A 39 -10.13 -5.42 -4.35
N ASP A 40 -9.86 -6.72 -4.25
CA ASP A 40 -9.71 -7.43 -2.97
C ASP A 40 -8.32 -7.25 -2.34
N TYR A 41 -7.37 -6.73 -3.12
CA TYR A 41 -5.99 -6.56 -2.72
C TYR A 41 -5.61 -5.08 -2.74
N LEU A 42 -5.38 -4.51 -1.57
CA LEU A 42 -4.95 -3.13 -1.43
C LEU A 42 -3.92 -2.98 -0.31
N TRP A 43 -2.92 -2.14 -0.58
CA TRP A 43 -1.91 -1.75 0.40
C TRP A 43 -1.79 -0.23 0.46
N VAL A 44 -1.71 0.30 1.68
CA VAL A 44 -1.26 1.65 1.96
C VAL A 44 0.17 1.56 2.47
N LEU A 45 1.11 2.10 1.70
CA LEU A 45 2.54 2.03 1.96
C LEU A 45 3.06 3.41 2.37
N ALA A 46 3.98 3.46 3.32
CA ALA A 46 4.62 4.69 3.75
C ALA A 46 6.12 4.46 4.00
N ARG A 47 6.93 5.48 3.70
CA ARG A 47 8.38 5.49 4.00
C ARG A 47 8.66 5.65 5.49
N LYS A 48 7.72 6.26 6.23
CA LYS A 48 7.76 6.39 7.69
C LYS A 48 6.81 5.37 8.32
N ARG A 49 7.16 4.90 9.53
CA ARG A 49 6.36 3.91 10.29
C ARG A 49 4.96 4.40 10.67
N ALA A 50 4.75 5.71 10.73
CA ALA A 50 3.47 6.30 11.07
C ALA A 50 3.01 7.25 9.95
N LEU A 51 1.74 7.11 9.58
CA LEU A 51 1.02 8.06 8.75
C LEU A 51 0.25 9.03 9.66
N PRO A 52 0.30 10.35 9.42
CA PRO A 52 -0.57 11.30 10.11
C PRO A 52 -2.04 10.89 9.96
N LEU A 53 -2.83 10.98 11.04
CA LEU A 53 -4.23 10.52 11.05
C LEU A 53 -5.08 11.19 9.97
N MET A 54 -4.92 12.51 9.78
CA MET A 54 -5.63 13.24 8.73
C MET A 54 -5.31 12.71 7.33
N LEU A 55 -4.04 12.41 7.05
CA LEU A 55 -3.63 11.85 5.78
C LEU A 55 -4.21 10.45 5.61
N ARG A 56 -4.13 9.61 6.64
CA ARG A 56 -4.73 8.27 6.64
C ARG A 56 -6.22 8.32 6.27
N ASP A 57 -7.00 9.19 6.91
CA ASP A 57 -8.44 9.32 6.63
C ASP A 57 -8.72 9.80 5.20
N GLN A 58 -7.89 10.72 4.68
CA GLN A 58 -7.97 11.16 3.28
C GLN A 58 -7.69 10.00 2.31
N LEU A 59 -6.66 9.19 2.58
CA LEU A 59 -6.32 8.02 1.77
C LEU A 59 -7.46 6.99 1.78
N VAL A 60 -8.03 6.70 2.97
CA VAL A 60 -9.16 5.77 3.10
C VAL A 60 -10.39 6.28 2.32
N LYS A 61 -10.71 7.57 2.41
CA LYS A 61 -11.81 8.16 1.61
C LYS A 61 -11.58 8.00 0.11
N LYS A 62 -10.35 8.24 -0.37
CA LYS A 62 -10.00 8.07 -1.79
C LYS A 62 -10.15 6.62 -2.23
N VAL A 63 -9.71 5.66 -1.41
CA VAL A 63 -9.88 4.23 -1.67
C VAL A 63 -11.35 3.84 -1.76
N ARG A 64 -12.18 4.31 -0.83
CA ARG A 64 -13.62 4.04 -0.81
C ARG A 64 -14.31 4.55 -2.08
N GLN A 65 -13.91 5.73 -2.58
CA GLN A 65 -14.43 6.30 -3.83
C GLN A 65 -14.11 5.44 -5.07
N LEU A 66 -13.09 4.59 -5.02
CA LEU A 66 -12.72 3.66 -6.10
C LEU A 66 -13.51 2.34 -6.05
N GLY A 67 -14.47 2.24 -5.13
CA GLY A 67 -15.32 1.06 -4.93
C GLY A 67 -14.60 -0.11 -4.25
N ILE A 68 -13.53 0.18 -3.50
CA ILE A 68 -12.83 -0.81 -2.68
C ILE A 68 -13.41 -0.77 -1.27
N ASP A 69 -13.72 -1.95 -0.74
CA ASP A 69 -14.22 -2.10 0.63
C ASP A 69 -13.10 -1.81 1.64
N THR A 70 -13.14 -0.60 2.20
CA THR A 70 -12.16 -0.13 3.19
C THR A 70 -12.34 -0.77 4.56
N ASP A 71 -13.48 -1.42 4.82
CA ASP A 71 -13.78 -1.97 6.14
C ASP A 71 -13.00 -3.28 6.36
N ARG A 72 -12.47 -3.87 5.27
CA ARG A 72 -11.54 -4.99 5.29
C ARG A 72 -10.07 -4.58 5.52
N LEU A 73 -9.78 -3.28 5.63
CA LEU A 73 -8.41 -2.80 5.87
C LEU A 73 -7.91 -3.21 7.26
N ILE A 74 -6.82 -3.97 7.26
CA ILE A 74 -6.08 -4.30 8.48
C ILE A 74 -4.95 -3.28 8.64
N TRP A 75 -5.00 -2.53 9.74
CA TRP A 75 -3.92 -1.59 10.10
C TRP A 75 -2.83 -2.32 10.86
N VAL A 76 -1.78 -2.68 10.13
CA VAL A 76 -0.64 -3.44 10.67
C VAL A 76 0.19 -2.57 11.60
N THR A 77 0.38 -3.03 12.85
CA THR A 77 1.31 -2.43 13.81
C THR A 77 2.73 -2.38 13.24
N GLN A 78 3.39 -1.24 13.34
CA GLN A 78 4.72 -0.99 12.76
C GLN A 78 5.86 -1.03 13.79
N GLU A 79 5.59 -1.60 14.96
CA GLU A 79 6.61 -1.88 15.98
C GLU A 79 7.37 -3.14 15.57
N ARG A 80 8.70 -3.05 15.51
CA ARG A 80 9.57 -4.19 15.19
C ARG A 80 10.04 -4.81 16.50
N THR A 81 9.42 -5.91 16.91
CA THR A 81 9.79 -6.62 18.15
C THR A 81 10.95 -7.60 17.96
N ASP A 82 11.31 -7.87 16.71
CA ASP A 82 12.18 -9.01 16.36
C ASP A 82 13.66 -8.63 16.25
N ALA A 83 14.02 -7.38 16.56
CA ALA A 83 15.39 -6.87 16.44
C ALA A 83 16.13 -6.82 17.78
N SER A 84 16.02 -7.90 18.54
CA SER A 84 16.77 -8.11 19.76
C SER A 84 17.37 -9.53 19.76
N SER A 85 17.97 -9.94 18.64
CA SER A 85 18.87 -11.09 18.54
C SER A 85 19.57 -10.99 17.19
N GLU A 86 20.80 -10.47 17.20
CA GLU A 86 21.95 -10.86 16.35
C GLU A 86 22.96 -9.69 16.33
N GLU A 87 24.07 -9.93 17.01
CA GLU A 87 25.37 -9.23 16.92
C GLU A 87 26.02 -9.46 15.55
#